data_AF-A0A2S9FUA6-F1
#
_entry.id   AF-A0A2S9FUA6-F1
#
_cell.length_a   1.000
_cell.length_b   1.000
_cell.length_c   1.000
_cell.angle_alpha   90.00
_cell.angle_beta   90.00
_cell.angle_gamma   90.00
#
_symmetry.space_group_name_H-M   'P 1'
#
loop_
_entity.id
_entity.type
_entity.pdbx_description
1 polymer ?
#
loop_
_entity_poly.entity_id
_entity_poly.type
_entity_poly.pdbx_seq_one_letter_code
_entity_poly.pdbx_strand_id
1 'polypeptide(L)'
;RARLGVNYKQIPVNEPHTEVRAYSKDGAMRIRNATDPVYAPNSMGGPEADPKRAAEVHWASDGDMVRTAYALRPEDDDFCQAGILVR
;
A
#
# COMPACT_ATOMS: atom_id res chain seq x y z
N ARG A 1 10.66 5.50 -3.12
CA ARG A 1 11.84 5.60 -2.21
C ARG A 1 13.16 5.75 -2.98
N ALA A 2 13.64 4.78 -3.77
CA ALA A 2 14.93 4.91 -4.47
C ALA A 2 14.98 6.09 -5.46
N ARG A 3 13.95 6.26 -6.30
CA ARG A 3 13.92 7.31 -7.33
C ARG A 3 13.65 8.73 -6.81
N LEU A 4 12.82 8.88 -5.77
CA LEU A 4 12.26 10.17 -5.33
C LEU A 4 12.51 10.48 -3.85
N GLY A 5 13.29 9.65 -3.17
CA GLY A 5 13.53 9.76 -1.73
C GLY A 5 12.44 9.16 -0.85
N VAL A 6 12.70 9.15 0.45
CA VAL A 6 11.82 8.58 1.49
C VAL A 6 10.58 9.43 1.73
N ASN A 7 10.73 10.75 1.68
CA ASN A 7 9.67 11.74 1.92
C ASN A 7 8.97 12.19 0.62
N TYR A 8 9.00 11.39 -0.45
CA TYR A 8 8.45 11.75 -1.78
C TYR A 8 6.96 12.17 -1.75
N LYS A 9 6.21 11.72 -0.74
CA LYS A 9 4.80 12.09 -0.50
C LYS A 9 4.62 13.55 -0.07
N GLN A 10 5.69 14.26 0.27
CA GLN A 10 5.68 15.69 0.59
C GLN A 10 5.96 16.58 -0.63
N ILE A 11 6.22 16.00 -1.81
CA ILE A 11 6.29 16.76 -3.06
C ILE A 11 4.86 17.18 -3.42
N PRO A 12 4.57 18.45 -3.78
CA PRO A 12 3.19 18.95 -3.91
C PRO A 12 2.26 18.10 -4.78
N VAL A 13 2.76 17.51 -5.88
CA VAL A 13 1.94 16.65 -6.77
C VAL A 13 1.57 15.29 -6.16
N ASN A 14 2.33 14.82 -5.17
CA ASN A 14 2.09 13.55 -4.47
C ASN A 14 1.39 13.73 -3.12
N GLU A 15 1.19 14.98 -2.72
CA GLU A 15 0.63 15.32 -1.42
C GLU A 15 -0.89 15.13 -1.45
N PRO A 16 -1.47 14.42 -0.46
CA PRO A 16 -2.91 14.37 -0.35
C PRO A 16 -3.46 15.73 0.07
N HIS A 17 -4.61 16.11 -0.45
CA HIS A 17 -5.29 17.37 -0.09
C HIS A 17 -6.03 17.29 1.26
N THR A 18 -5.65 16.35 2.13
CA THR A 18 -6.24 16.14 3.45
C THR A 18 -5.16 16.00 4.51
N GLU A 19 -5.53 16.17 5.77
CA GLU A 19 -4.60 16.02 6.88
C GLU A 19 -4.05 14.58 6.96
N VAL A 20 -2.73 14.46 7.05
CA VAL A 20 -2.05 13.17 7.17
C VAL A 20 -1.52 13.01 8.58
N ARG A 21 -2.11 12.09 9.33
CA ARG A 21 -1.62 11.65 10.63
C ARG A 21 -0.95 10.29 10.47
N ALA A 22 0.38 10.27 10.47
CA ALA A 22 1.19 9.07 10.28
C ALA A 22 2.37 9.07 11.23
N TYR A 23 2.79 7.88 11.64
CA TYR A 23 3.96 7.72 12.52
C TYR A 23 5.31 7.95 11.85
N SER A 24 5.35 8.19 10.54
CA SER A 24 6.60 8.42 9.80
C SER A 24 7.29 9.69 10.28
N LYS A 25 8.52 9.58 10.80
CA LYS A 25 9.37 10.69 11.27
C LYS A 25 10.71 10.74 10.52
N ASP A 26 11.34 11.92 10.49
CA ASP A 26 12.66 12.20 9.90
C ASP A 26 12.81 11.83 8.40
N GLY A 27 13.99 11.35 8.00
CA GLY A 27 14.36 11.00 6.63
C GLY A 27 14.89 12.19 5.82
N ALA A 28 15.70 11.89 4.80
CA ALA A 28 16.24 12.92 3.90
C ALA A 28 15.13 13.78 3.29
N MET A 29 15.39 15.09 3.19
CA MET A 29 14.46 16.08 2.64
C MET A 29 13.09 16.08 3.33
N ARG A 30 13.07 16.04 4.66
CA ARG A 30 11.85 16.25 5.44
C ARG A 30 11.50 17.74 5.44
N ILE A 31 10.40 18.10 4.77
CA ILE A 31 9.94 19.49 4.64
C ILE A 31 8.95 19.82 5.77
N ARG A 32 8.05 18.88 6.08
CA ARG A 32 7.07 19.00 7.18
C ARG A 32 7.44 18.06 8.32
N ASN A 33 7.88 18.60 9.45
CA ASN A 33 8.32 17.81 10.60
C ASN A 33 7.14 17.21 11.38
N ALA A 34 7.31 15.99 11.88
CA ALA A 34 6.35 15.41 12.83
C ALA A 34 6.70 15.83 14.25
N THR A 35 5.73 16.39 14.96
CA THR A 35 5.85 16.84 16.35
C THR A 35 5.18 15.89 17.34
N ASP A 36 4.22 15.10 16.86
CA ASP A 36 3.48 14.14 17.66
C ASP A 36 4.36 12.96 18.14
N PRO A 37 3.98 12.28 19.23
CA PRO A 37 4.54 10.99 19.61
C PRO A 37 4.56 9.99 18.46
N VAL A 38 5.67 9.28 18.33
CA VAL A 38 5.88 8.26 17.28
C VAL A 38 5.53 6.84 17.75
N TYR A 39 4.78 6.70 18.84
CA TYR A 39 4.45 5.42 19.46
C TYR A 39 2.96 5.33 19.82
N ALA A 40 2.44 4.10 19.95
CA ALA A 40 1.10 3.79 20.47
C ALA A 40 1.09 2.53 21.35
N PRO A 41 0.14 2.42 22.30
CA PRO A 41 -0.73 3.49 22.75
C PRO A 41 0.06 4.60 23.44
N ASN A 42 -0.40 5.85 23.36
CA ASN A 42 0.26 6.96 24.03
C ASN A 42 -0.74 7.86 24.78
N SER A 43 -0.28 8.52 25.85
CA SER A 43 -1.10 9.40 26.69
C SER A 43 -1.07 10.86 26.26
N MET A 44 -0.36 11.20 25.18
CA MET A 44 -0.06 12.58 24.77
C MET A 44 -0.80 12.98 23.48
N GLY A 45 -1.63 12.09 22.94
CA GLY A 45 -2.24 12.23 21.61
C GLY A 45 -1.24 11.97 20.48
N GLY A 46 -1.72 11.94 19.24
CA GLY A 46 -0.92 11.62 18.07
C GLY A 46 -1.59 10.54 17.23
N PRO A 47 -0.97 10.09 16.13
CA PRO A 47 -1.56 9.01 15.36
C PRO A 47 -1.75 7.79 16.30
N GLU A 48 -2.90 7.13 16.23
CA GLU A 48 -3.16 5.79 16.79
C GLU A 48 -4.31 5.17 16.01
N ALA A 49 -4.01 4.10 15.28
CA ALA A 49 -5.01 3.33 14.55
C ALA A 49 -5.41 2.12 15.40
N ASP A 50 -6.71 2.01 15.74
CA ASP A 50 -7.27 0.90 16.51
C ASP A 50 -7.56 -0.32 15.62
N PRO A 51 -6.81 -1.43 15.79
CA PRO A 51 -6.77 -2.53 14.84
C PRO A 51 -7.80 -3.64 15.04
N LYS A 52 -8.77 -3.58 15.95
CA LYS A 52 -9.89 -4.57 15.90
C LYS A 52 -10.71 -4.49 14.59
N ARG A 53 -10.44 -3.47 13.76
CA ARG A 53 -11.29 -2.92 12.72
C ARG A 53 -10.63 -2.80 11.34
N ALA A 54 -9.42 -3.33 11.18
CA ALA A 54 -8.70 -3.25 9.91
C ALA A 54 -8.69 -4.59 9.17
N ALA A 55 -9.79 -4.89 8.48
CA ALA A 55 -9.85 -5.58 7.18
C ALA A 55 -11.29 -5.47 6.62
N GLU A 56 -11.46 -5.01 5.38
CA GLU A 56 -12.76 -5.13 4.68
C GLU A 56 -12.60 -5.64 3.24
N VAL A 57 -11.61 -6.52 3.04
CA VAL A 57 -11.51 -7.38 1.85
C VAL A 57 -11.09 -8.76 2.32
N HIS A 58 -12.05 -9.67 2.37
CA HIS A 58 -11.79 -11.08 2.64
C HIS A 58 -11.67 -11.83 1.32
N TRP A 59 -10.70 -12.73 1.23
CA TRP A 59 -10.57 -13.70 0.17
C TRP A 59 -10.14 -15.02 0.81
N ALA A 60 -10.52 -16.14 0.19
CA ALA A 60 -10.15 -17.46 0.67
C ALA A 60 -8.94 -17.99 -0.10
N SER A 61 -8.05 -18.66 0.60
CA SER A 61 -6.91 -19.39 0.05
C SER A 61 -6.80 -20.71 0.78
N ASP A 62 -6.47 -21.76 0.05
CA ASP A 62 -6.15 -23.06 0.61
C ASP A 62 -5.10 -23.75 -0.27
N GLY A 63 -4.28 -24.61 0.34
CA GLY A 63 -3.23 -25.38 -0.33
C GLY A 63 -1.79 -25.06 0.09
N ASP A 64 -0.86 -25.81 -0.50
CA ASP A 64 0.58 -25.74 -0.20
C ASP A 64 1.24 -24.47 -0.76
N MET A 65 2.28 -23.98 -0.06
CA MET A 65 3.14 -22.92 -0.59
C MET A 65 4.03 -23.46 -1.71
N VAL A 66 3.66 -23.18 -2.95
CA VAL A 66 4.37 -23.64 -4.15
C VAL A 66 4.69 -22.49 -5.11
N ARG A 67 5.61 -22.73 -6.05
CA ARG A 67 5.84 -21.86 -7.22
C ARG A 67 5.50 -22.66 -8.47
N THR A 68 4.29 -22.45 -8.98
CA THR A 68 3.76 -23.11 -10.18
C THR A 68 3.03 -22.09 -11.06
N ALA A 69 2.76 -22.44 -12.31
CA ALA A 69 1.84 -21.68 -13.15
C ALA A 69 0.43 -21.70 -12.55
N TYR A 70 -0.36 -20.66 -12.84
CA TYR A 70 -1.77 -20.62 -12.46
C TYR A 70 -2.54 -21.77 -13.11
N ALA A 71 -3.57 -22.28 -12.42
CA ALA A 71 -4.49 -23.24 -13.01
C ALA A 71 -5.34 -22.53 -14.09
N LEU A 72 -5.34 -23.08 -15.30
CA LEU A 72 -6.11 -22.54 -16.42
C LEU A 72 -7.61 -22.76 -16.21
N ARG A 73 -8.40 -21.72 -16.48
CA ARG A 73 -9.86 -21.80 -16.64
C ARG A 73 -10.19 -22.25 -18.08
N PRO A 74 -11.46 -22.63 -18.37
CA PRO A 74 -11.82 -23.16 -19.68
C PRO A 74 -11.50 -22.26 -20.88
N GLU A 75 -11.45 -20.95 -20.68
CA GLU A 75 -11.18 -19.96 -21.74
C GLU A 75 -9.76 -19.37 -21.66
N ASP A 76 -8.93 -19.86 -20.72
CA ASP A 76 -7.57 -19.36 -20.54
C ASP A 76 -6.63 -20.06 -21.53
N ASP A 77 -6.02 -19.27 -22.41
CA ASP A 77 -4.81 -19.61 -23.16
C ASP A 77 -3.97 -18.34 -23.38
N ASP A 78 -2.81 -18.48 -24.01
CA ASP A 78 -1.90 -17.36 -24.27
C ASP A 78 -2.25 -16.53 -25.52
N PHE A 79 -3.24 -16.94 -26.34
CA PHE A 79 -3.39 -16.45 -27.72
C PHE A 79 -4.82 -16.07 -28.14
N CYS A 80 -5.85 -16.53 -27.43
CA CYS A 80 -7.26 -16.35 -27.75
C CYS A 80 -7.62 -14.87 -27.73
N GLN A 81 -7.31 -14.15 -26.64
CA GLN A 81 -7.60 -12.72 -26.52
C GLN A 81 -6.86 -11.88 -27.57
N ALA A 82 -5.58 -12.19 -27.83
CA ALA A 82 -4.82 -11.53 -28.89
C ALA A 82 -5.40 -11.83 -30.28
N GLY A 83 -5.85 -13.07 -30.51
CA GLY A 83 -6.51 -13.48 -31.74
C GLY A 83 -7.87 -12.81 -31.96
N ILE A 84 -8.65 -12.58 -30.89
CA ILE A 84 -9.90 -11.80 -30.92
C ILE A 84 -9.63 -10.35 -31.30
N LEU A 85 -8.53 -9.75 -30.83
CA LEU A 85 -8.20 -8.35 -31.13
C LEU A 85 -7.94 -8.09 -32.63
N VAL A 86 -7.42 -9.09 -33.36
CA VAL A 86 -6.95 -8.92 -34.75
C VAL A 86 -7.98 -9.36 -35.80
N ARG A 87 -8.97 -10.19 -35.44
CA ARG A 87 -9.99 -10.73 -36.36
C ARG A 87 -11.32 -10.00 -36.22
#